data_AF-A0A948G0U0-F1
#
_entry.id   AF-A0A948G0U0-F1
#
_cell.length_a   1.000
_cell.length_b   1.000
_cell.length_c   1.000
_cell.angle_alpha   90.00
_cell.angle_beta   90.00
_cell.angle_gamma   90.00
#
_symmetry.space_group_name_H-M   'P 1'
#
loop_
_entity.id
_entity.type
_entity.pdbx_description
1 polymer ?
#
loop_
_entity_poly.entity_id
_entity_poly.type
_entity_poly.pdbx_seq_one_letter_code
_entity_poly.pdbx_strand_id
1 'polypeptide(L)'
;MPRHDAVASKYNEAVTIALAKLAETRLFYNYREGQLGTDRLRQHERSARMMAQLAKCQEGDILVIPAQVGLHYRGRSVRRAREVFQDHEFGLGSFAICCILLTHPERLVHWEQLHVDCAGDEYAPGAVGVFDRAPYFVFDGGKVRFGTNFVDEANGCYGSASAFLPPRTT
;
A
#
# COMPACT_ATOMS: atom_id res chain seq x y z
N MET A 1 -10.95 -5.56 -2.25
CA MET A 1 -9.61 -5.09 -2.69
C MET A 1 -9.28 -5.72 -4.02
N PRO A 2 -8.56 -5.01 -4.89
CA PRO A 2 -8.28 -5.50 -6.23
C PRO A 2 -7.25 -6.64 -6.20
N ARG A 3 -7.51 -7.65 -7.03
CA ARG A 3 -6.65 -8.79 -7.29
C ARG A 3 -5.51 -8.36 -8.21
N HIS A 4 -4.27 -8.37 -7.72
CA HIS A 4 -3.12 -7.96 -8.52
C HIS A 4 -2.85 -8.95 -9.67
N ASP A 5 -3.16 -10.22 -9.45
CA ASP A 5 -3.10 -11.33 -10.39
C ASP A 5 -4.05 -11.19 -11.59
N ALA A 6 -5.13 -10.41 -11.43
CA ALA A 6 -6.00 -10.05 -12.55
C ALA A 6 -5.39 -8.97 -13.48
N VAL A 7 -4.33 -8.28 -13.02
CA VAL A 7 -3.64 -7.21 -13.77
C VAL A 7 -2.30 -7.71 -14.32
N ALA A 8 -1.52 -8.42 -13.51
CA ALA A 8 -0.25 -9.00 -13.93
C ALA A 8 0.10 -10.25 -13.10
N SER A 9 0.89 -11.14 -13.69
CA SER A 9 1.35 -12.37 -13.01
C SER A 9 2.23 -12.10 -11.78
N LYS A 10 2.95 -10.97 -11.76
CA LYS A 10 3.80 -10.56 -10.65
C LYS A 10 3.24 -9.31 -9.99
N TYR A 11 3.29 -9.28 -8.66
CA TYR A 11 2.85 -8.15 -7.84
C TYR A 11 3.48 -6.81 -8.28
N ASN A 12 4.78 -6.81 -8.51
CA ASN A 12 5.58 -5.67 -8.92
C ASN A 12 5.14 -5.05 -10.25
N GLU A 13 4.82 -5.91 -11.21
CA GLU A 13 4.31 -5.50 -12.52
C GLU A 13 2.92 -4.88 -12.36
N ALA A 14 2.05 -5.48 -11.54
CA ALA A 14 0.72 -4.93 -11.25
C ALA A 14 0.80 -3.56 -10.57
N VAL A 15 1.74 -3.35 -9.63
CA VAL A 15 2.00 -2.03 -9.04
C VAL A 15 2.43 -1.03 -10.10
N THR A 16 3.36 -1.42 -10.98
CA THR A 16 3.86 -0.54 -12.05
C THR A 16 2.74 -0.11 -12.99
N ILE A 17 1.87 -1.04 -13.40
CA ILE A 17 0.69 -0.76 -14.24
C ILE A 17 -0.28 0.17 -13.53
N ALA A 18 -0.57 -0.08 -12.25
CA ALA A 18 -1.49 0.76 -11.48
C ALA A 18 -0.95 2.21 -11.35
N LEU A 19 0.35 2.38 -11.07
CA LEU A 19 0.99 3.69 -11.00
C LEU A 19 0.97 4.42 -12.35
N ALA A 20 1.21 3.70 -13.46
CA ALA A 20 1.08 4.26 -14.80
C ALA A 20 -0.35 4.76 -15.05
N LYS A 21 -1.36 4.00 -14.63
CA LYS A 21 -2.76 4.42 -14.75
C LYS A 21 -3.09 5.63 -13.88
N LEU A 22 -2.49 5.73 -12.70
CA LEU A 22 -2.62 6.91 -11.85
C LEU A 22 -1.99 8.15 -12.51
N ALA A 23 -0.88 7.98 -13.22
CA ALA A 23 -0.21 9.05 -13.97
C ALA A 23 -1.06 9.59 -15.14
N GLU A 24 -1.88 8.75 -15.78
CA GLU A 24 -2.81 9.18 -16.83
C GLU A 24 -3.97 10.04 -16.28
N THR A 25 -4.31 9.88 -15.00
CA THR A 25 -5.51 10.51 -14.41
C THR A 25 -5.20 11.73 -13.55
N ARG A 26 -3.95 11.88 -13.10
CA ARG A 26 -3.55 12.91 -12.14
C ARG A 26 -2.14 13.42 -12.43
N LEU A 27 -1.85 14.66 -12.02
CA LEU A 27 -0.46 15.11 -11.88
C LEU A 27 0.22 14.19 -10.85
N PHE A 28 1.18 13.41 -11.35
CA PHE A 28 1.80 12.34 -10.59
C PHE A 28 3.32 12.31 -10.82
N TYR A 29 4.07 11.95 -9.79
CA TYR A 29 5.50 11.73 -9.88
C TYR A 29 5.94 10.48 -9.12
N ASN A 30 6.66 9.58 -9.79
CA ASN A 30 7.16 8.34 -9.23
C ASN A 30 8.68 8.43 -8.99
N TYR A 31 9.11 8.56 -7.72
CA TYR A 31 10.54 8.57 -7.37
C TYR A 31 11.24 7.21 -7.55
N ARG A 32 10.48 6.15 -7.85
CA ARG A 32 10.94 4.77 -7.99
C ARG A 32 10.64 4.20 -9.37
N GLU A 33 10.44 5.07 -10.36
CA GLU A 33 10.27 4.67 -11.74
C GLU A 33 11.47 3.83 -12.22
N GLY A 34 11.20 2.69 -12.87
CA GLY A 34 12.23 1.72 -13.26
C GLY A 34 12.89 0.96 -12.10
N GLN A 35 12.47 1.19 -10.85
CA GLN A 35 13.08 0.62 -9.64
C GLN A 35 12.12 -0.26 -8.82
N LEU A 36 11.06 -0.79 -9.44
CA LEU A 36 10.06 -1.62 -8.78
C LEU A 36 10.20 -3.11 -9.10
N GLY A 37 11.38 -3.56 -9.53
CA GLY A 37 11.67 -4.97 -9.80
C GLY A 37 11.53 -5.85 -8.56
N THR A 38 11.48 -7.17 -8.78
CA THR A 38 11.31 -8.20 -7.72
C THR A 38 12.47 -8.25 -6.72
N ASP A 39 13.62 -7.70 -7.11
CA ASP A 39 14.80 -7.46 -6.28
C ASP A 39 14.61 -6.32 -5.27
N ARG A 40 13.61 -5.45 -5.47
CA ARG A 40 13.41 -4.21 -4.71
C ARG A 40 12.07 -4.12 -4.01
N LEU A 41 10.96 -4.43 -4.69
CA LEU A 41 9.63 -4.32 -4.10
C LEU A 41 9.08 -5.73 -3.85
N ARG A 42 8.46 -5.94 -2.69
CA ARG A 42 7.69 -7.16 -2.42
C ARG A 42 6.55 -6.87 -1.45
N GLN A 43 5.59 -7.77 -1.41
CA GLN A 43 4.57 -7.75 -0.37
C GLN A 43 5.17 -8.20 0.97
N HIS A 44 4.79 -7.54 2.05
CA HIS A 44 5.05 -8.00 3.40
C HIS A 44 4.36 -9.35 3.63
N GLU A 45 5.05 -10.30 4.26
CA GLU A 45 4.60 -11.70 4.41
C GLU A 45 3.18 -11.80 5.01
N ARG A 46 2.93 -11.05 6.10
CA ARG A 46 1.61 -10.98 6.76
C ARG A 46 0.50 -10.56 5.78
N SER A 47 0.76 -9.56 4.94
CA SER A 47 -0.22 -9.03 3.99
C SER A 47 -0.48 -10.01 2.86
N ALA A 48 0.56 -10.63 2.32
CA ALA A 48 0.41 -11.69 1.31
C ALA A 48 -0.42 -12.87 1.85
N ARG A 49 -0.12 -13.31 3.08
CA ARG A 49 -0.84 -14.40 3.75
C ARG A 49 -2.32 -14.09 3.98
N MET A 50 -2.63 -12.91 4.52
CA MET A 50 -4.02 -12.53 4.81
C MET A 50 -4.84 -12.27 3.55
N MET A 51 -4.23 -11.70 2.50
CA MET A 51 -4.88 -11.58 1.19
C MET A 51 -5.20 -12.95 0.59
N ALA A 52 -4.26 -13.91 0.67
CA ALA A 52 -4.51 -15.28 0.22
C ALA A 52 -5.62 -15.97 1.04
N GLN A 53 -5.70 -15.69 2.34
CA GLN A 53 -6.79 -16.19 3.18
C GLN A 53 -8.15 -15.58 2.77
N LEU A 54 -8.22 -14.28 2.53
CA LEU A 54 -9.44 -13.60 2.07
C LEU A 54 -9.93 -14.16 0.74
N ALA A 55 -9.01 -14.35 -0.21
CA ALA A 55 -9.33 -14.91 -1.53
C ALA A 55 -9.87 -16.36 -1.46
N LYS A 56 -9.49 -17.12 -0.42
CA LYS A 56 -10.01 -18.48 -0.20
C LYS A 56 -11.34 -18.50 0.54
N CYS A 57 -11.57 -17.54 1.44
CA CYS A 57 -12.75 -17.53 2.31
C CYS A 57 -13.98 -16.83 1.70
N GLN A 58 -13.80 -16.01 0.67
CA GLN A 58 -14.90 -15.34 -0.01
C GLN A 58 -15.16 -16.00 -1.36
N GLU A 59 -16.38 -16.46 -1.58
CA GLU A 59 -16.82 -16.97 -2.88
C GLU A 59 -17.21 -15.81 -3.80
N GLY A 60 -16.93 -15.96 -5.10
CA GLY A 60 -17.28 -14.99 -6.14
C GLY A 60 -16.10 -14.15 -6.66
N ASP A 61 -16.41 -13.29 -7.63
CA ASP A 61 -15.40 -12.50 -8.35
C ASP A 61 -14.97 -11.22 -7.61
N ILE A 62 -15.69 -10.85 -6.55
CA ILE A 62 -15.51 -9.60 -5.81
C ILE A 62 -15.04 -9.91 -4.39
N LEU A 63 -13.91 -9.32 -3.99
CA LEU A 63 -13.41 -9.36 -2.62
C LEU A 63 -13.84 -8.11 -1.85
N VAL A 64 -14.68 -8.31 -0.84
CA VAL A 64 -15.11 -7.25 0.10
C VAL A 64 -14.20 -7.26 1.32
N ILE A 65 -13.46 -6.18 1.51
CA ILE A 65 -12.41 -6.12 2.52
C ILE A 65 -12.55 -4.80 3.29
N PRO A 66 -12.90 -4.84 4.59
CA PRO A 66 -12.86 -3.67 5.44
C PRO A 66 -11.44 -3.12 5.51
N ALA A 67 -11.30 -1.80 5.37
CA ALA A 67 -10.00 -1.14 5.30
C ALA A 67 -10.04 0.28 5.87
N GLN A 68 -8.87 0.75 6.31
CA GLN A 68 -8.63 2.13 6.71
C GLN A 68 -7.37 2.67 6.02
N VAL A 69 -7.36 3.96 5.67
CA VAL A 69 -6.35 4.59 4.80
C VAL A 69 -5.32 5.43 5.56
N GLY A 70 -5.00 5.06 6.79
CA GLY A 70 -3.90 5.60 7.60
C GLY A 70 -4.29 6.16 8.96
N LEU A 71 -5.53 6.62 9.15
CA LEU A 71 -5.90 7.45 10.31
C LEU A 71 -5.65 6.76 11.66
N HIS A 72 -5.88 5.45 11.75
CA HIS A 72 -5.70 4.68 12.99
C HIS A 72 -4.24 4.63 13.46
N TYR A 73 -3.28 4.72 12.52
CA TYR A 73 -1.85 4.67 12.80
C TYR A 73 -1.13 5.98 12.49
N ARG A 74 -1.86 7.09 12.44
CA ARG A 74 -1.29 8.42 12.17
C ARG A 74 -0.12 8.70 13.11
N GLY A 75 1.00 9.16 12.55
CA GLY A 75 2.17 9.54 13.34
C GLY A 75 3.02 8.38 13.86
N ARG A 76 2.66 7.13 13.55
CA ARG A 76 3.49 5.96 13.89
C ARG A 76 4.37 5.60 12.70
N SER A 77 5.54 5.06 12.99
CA SER A 77 6.37 4.43 11.95
C SER A 77 5.70 3.16 11.42
N VAL A 78 6.04 2.78 10.19
CA VAL A 78 5.49 1.57 9.56
C VAL A 78 5.85 0.31 10.35
N ARG A 79 7.07 0.24 10.90
CA ARG A 79 7.48 -0.85 11.80
C ARG A 79 6.56 -0.90 13.01
N ARG A 80 6.31 0.23 13.68
CA ARG A 80 5.44 0.26 14.85
C ARG A 80 4.00 -0.10 14.52
N ALA A 81 3.48 0.33 13.36
CA ALA A 81 2.16 -0.07 12.90
C ALA A 81 2.09 -1.60 12.70
N ARG A 82 3.08 -2.20 12.05
CA ARG A 82 3.15 -3.67 11.84
C ARG A 82 3.21 -4.45 13.15
N GLU A 83 3.94 -3.94 14.15
CA GLU A 83 4.05 -4.56 15.49
C GLU A 83 2.73 -4.55 16.26
N VAL A 84 1.88 -3.53 16.08
CA VAL A 84 0.65 -3.34 16.87
C VAL A 84 -0.63 -3.68 16.11
N PHE A 85 -0.53 -4.11 14.85
CA PHE A 85 -1.67 -4.66 14.11
C PHE A 85 -2.27 -5.83 14.86
N GLN A 86 -3.59 -5.79 15.04
CA GLN A 86 -4.35 -6.87 15.66
C GLN A 86 -4.25 -8.15 14.83
N ASP A 87 -4.42 -9.33 15.43
CA ASP A 87 -4.21 -10.63 14.74
C ASP A 87 -4.98 -10.80 13.43
N HIS A 88 -6.11 -10.11 13.26
CA HIS A 88 -6.95 -10.12 12.07
C HIS A 88 -6.67 -8.97 11.09
N GLU A 89 -5.64 -8.17 11.35
CA GLU A 89 -5.30 -6.97 10.58
C GLU A 89 -3.97 -7.13 9.82
N PHE A 90 -3.90 -6.52 8.64
CA PHE A 90 -2.71 -6.48 7.81
C PHE A 90 -2.56 -5.15 7.08
N GLY A 91 -1.32 -4.80 6.71
CA GLY A 91 -1.03 -3.58 5.97
C GLY A 91 -1.52 -3.66 4.53
N LEU A 92 -2.02 -2.55 3.99
CA LEU A 92 -2.31 -2.40 2.57
C LEU A 92 -1.04 -2.02 1.80
N GLY A 93 -0.81 -2.69 0.67
CA GLY A 93 0.31 -2.43 -0.22
C GLY A 93 0.03 -1.33 -1.26
N SER A 94 1.05 -1.00 -2.03
CA SER A 94 1.04 0.09 -3.01
C SER A 94 -0.03 -0.10 -4.08
N PHE A 95 -0.24 -1.33 -4.54
CA PHE A 95 -1.27 -1.65 -5.52
C PHE A 95 -2.68 -1.30 -5.00
N ALA A 96 -2.99 -1.72 -3.77
CA ALA A 96 -4.29 -1.46 -3.15
C ALA A 96 -4.53 0.05 -2.94
N ILE A 97 -3.53 0.78 -2.45
CA ILE A 97 -3.62 2.24 -2.27
C ILE A 97 -3.76 2.94 -3.62
N CYS A 98 -3.03 2.51 -4.65
CA CYS A 98 -3.16 3.08 -5.99
C CYS A 98 -4.59 2.93 -6.53
N CYS A 99 -5.21 1.76 -6.36
CA CYS A 99 -6.60 1.56 -6.77
C CYS A 99 -7.59 2.40 -5.96
N ILE A 100 -7.36 2.60 -4.65
CA ILE A 100 -8.14 3.55 -3.86
C ILE A 100 -8.01 4.96 -4.45
N LEU A 101 -6.80 5.41 -4.76
CA LEU A 101 -6.57 6.75 -5.33
C LEU A 101 -7.15 6.94 -6.74
N LEU A 102 -7.24 5.87 -7.53
CA LEU A 102 -7.91 5.88 -8.84
C LEU A 102 -9.43 5.99 -8.73
N THR A 103 -10.01 5.48 -7.66
CA THR A 103 -11.47 5.41 -7.45
C THR A 103 -12.01 6.51 -6.54
N HIS A 104 -11.14 7.17 -5.78
CA HIS A 104 -11.45 8.24 -4.82
C HIS A 104 -10.60 9.48 -5.15
N PRO A 105 -10.91 10.20 -6.23
CA PRO A 105 -10.10 11.33 -6.70
C PRO A 105 -10.00 12.49 -5.70
N GLU A 106 -10.91 12.57 -4.72
CA GLU A 106 -10.89 13.53 -3.61
C GLU A 106 -9.79 13.25 -2.56
N ARG A 107 -9.11 12.11 -2.64
CA ARG A 107 -7.99 11.76 -1.77
C ARG A 107 -6.66 12.27 -2.32
N LEU A 108 -5.80 12.74 -1.41
CA LEU A 108 -4.49 13.32 -1.70
C LEU A 108 -4.58 14.47 -2.70
N VAL A 109 -5.40 15.48 -2.43
CA VAL A 109 -5.58 16.68 -3.28
C VAL A 109 -5.07 17.97 -2.60
N HIS A 110 -4.77 17.91 -1.31
CA HIS A 110 -4.20 19.00 -0.53
C HIS A 110 -3.14 18.44 0.44
N TRP A 111 -2.16 19.26 0.82
CA TRP A 111 -1.03 18.82 1.65
C TRP A 111 -1.44 18.55 3.11
N GLU A 112 -2.55 19.14 3.57
CA GLU A 112 -3.12 18.93 4.90
C GLU A 112 -3.80 17.57 5.05
N GLN A 113 -4.14 16.90 3.94
CA GLN A 113 -4.73 15.57 3.97
C GLN A 113 -3.69 14.53 4.38
N LEU A 114 -4.09 13.61 5.26
CA LEU A 114 -3.22 12.55 5.73
C LEU A 114 -2.64 11.74 4.56
N HIS A 115 -1.31 11.70 4.51
CA HIS A 115 -0.53 10.90 3.56
C HIS A 115 -0.52 9.44 3.99
N VAL A 116 -0.25 8.55 3.05
CA VAL A 116 -0.51 7.12 3.24
C VAL A 116 0.77 6.33 3.13
N ASP A 117 1.13 5.61 4.20
CA ASP A 117 2.16 4.58 4.14
C ASP A 117 1.55 3.26 3.67
N CYS A 118 2.22 2.63 2.70
CA CYS A 118 1.85 1.32 2.17
C CYS A 118 2.45 0.22 3.04
N ALA A 119 1.94 0.08 4.27
CA ALA A 119 2.48 -0.84 5.26
C ALA A 119 2.46 -2.32 4.85
N GLY A 120 1.69 -2.68 3.81
CA GLY A 120 1.67 -4.01 3.22
C GLY A 120 2.81 -4.35 2.27
N ASP A 121 3.70 -3.38 1.98
CA ASP A 121 4.83 -3.56 1.08
C ASP A 121 6.17 -3.29 1.76
N GLU A 122 7.20 -3.96 1.26
CA GLU A 122 8.58 -3.80 1.66
C GLU A 122 9.42 -3.38 0.46
N TYR A 123 10.37 -2.49 0.70
CA TYR A 123 11.24 -1.94 -0.33
C TYR A 123 12.72 -2.01 0.06
N ALA A 124 13.55 -2.49 -0.86
CA ALA A 124 15.00 -2.57 -0.75
C ALA A 124 15.67 -1.62 -1.77
N PRO A 125 16.18 -0.45 -1.35
CA PRO A 125 16.71 0.56 -2.29
C PRO A 125 17.93 0.09 -3.07
N GLY A 126 18.76 -0.74 -2.46
CA GLY A 126 20.00 -1.24 -3.06
C GLY A 126 19.85 -2.52 -3.88
N ALA A 127 18.63 -3.10 -4.00
CA ALA A 127 18.42 -4.42 -4.60
C ALA A 127 19.23 -5.58 -3.96
N VAL A 128 19.78 -5.37 -2.76
CA VAL A 128 20.63 -6.32 -2.02
C VAL A 128 19.89 -7.01 -0.87
N GLY A 129 18.55 -7.00 -0.90
CA GLY A 129 17.72 -7.74 0.05
C GLY A 129 17.53 -7.12 1.44
N VAL A 130 18.06 -5.91 1.68
CA VAL A 130 17.76 -5.15 2.91
C VAL A 130 16.46 -4.38 2.71
N PHE A 131 15.37 -4.90 3.25
CA PHE A 131 14.01 -4.36 3.12
C PHE A 131 13.66 -3.42 4.30
N ASP A 132 14.43 -2.35 4.46
CA ASP A 132 14.30 -1.38 5.54
C ASP A 132 13.40 -0.18 5.20
N ARG A 133 12.75 -0.20 4.02
CA ARG A 133 11.83 0.85 3.57
C ARG A 133 10.44 0.33 3.28
N ALA A 134 9.47 1.23 3.35
CA ALA A 134 8.11 1.02 2.87
C ALA A 134 7.75 2.10 1.84
N PRO A 135 6.94 1.76 0.82
CA PRO A 135 6.38 2.75 -0.09
C PRO A 135 5.36 3.67 0.59
N TYR A 136 5.16 4.86 0.03
CA TYR A 136 4.13 5.81 0.47
C TYR A 136 3.57 6.61 -0.70
N PHE A 137 2.38 7.19 -0.48
CA PHE A 137 1.78 8.21 -1.33
C PHE A 137 1.58 9.52 -0.56
N VAL A 138 1.94 10.64 -1.19
CA VAL A 138 1.85 11.99 -0.63
C VAL A 138 1.27 12.95 -1.66
N PHE A 139 0.60 14.03 -1.21
CA PHE A 139 0.31 15.17 -2.07
C PHE A 139 1.19 16.35 -1.65
N ASP A 140 2.08 16.77 -2.55
CA ASP A 140 2.98 17.89 -2.32
C ASP A 140 3.28 18.63 -3.63
N GLY A 141 3.33 19.96 -3.59
CA GLY A 141 3.59 20.79 -4.76
C GLY A 141 2.57 20.59 -5.89
N GLY A 142 1.29 20.44 -5.54
CA GLY A 142 0.18 20.33 -6.49
C GLY A 142 0.06 18.99 -7.22
N LYS A 143 0.78 17.95 -6.76
CA LYS A 143 0.77 16.63 -7.41
C LYS A 143 0.84 15.49 -6.40
N VAL A 144 0.32 14.33 -6.79
CA VAL A 144 0.54 13.09 -6.05
C VAL A 144 1.95 12.59 -6.31
N ARG A 145 2.63 12.09 -5.29
CA ARG A 145 3.95 11.48 -5.45
C ARG A 145 3.97 10.10 -4.82
N PHE A 146 4.66 9.18 -5.47
CA PHE A 146 4.96 7.86 -4.95
C PHE A 146 6.45 7.77 -4.63
N GLY A 147 6.77 7.37 -3.41
CA GLY A 147 8.14 7.27 -2.91
C GLY A 147 8.28 6.15 -1.89
N THR A 148 9.43 6.10 -1.22
CA THR A 148 9.73 5.11 -0.19
C THR A 148 10.51 5.75 0.93
N ASN A 149 10.21 5.42 2.18
CA ASN A 149 10.96 5.90 3.33
C ASN A 149 11.30 4.77 4.31
N PHE A 150 12.22 5.02 5.25
CA PHE A 150 12.57 4.04 6.28
C PHE A 150 11.35 3.62 7.08
N VAL A 151 11.22 2.32 7.34
CA VAL A 151 10.08 1.77 8.11
C VAL A 151 10.06 2.25 9.56
N ASP A 152 11.19 2.76 10.06
CA ASP A 152 11.36 3.26 11.42
C ASP A 152 11.02 4.74 11.57
N GLU A 153 10.86 5.45 10.46
CA GLU A 153 10.58 6.88 10.49
C GLU A 153 9.10 7.12 10.79
N ALA A 154 8.84 7.84 11.87
CA ALA A 154 7.50 8.25 12.27
C ALA A 154 7.23 9.69 11.81
N ASN A 155 6.07 9.94 11.21
CA ASN A 155 5.69 11.27 10.75
C ASN A 155 4.20 11.55 10.95
N GLY A 156 3.86 12.64 11.65
CA GLY A 156 2.48 13.03 11.97
C GLY A 156 1.60 13.37 10.77
N CYS A 157 2.18 13.61 9.60
CA CYS A 157 1.46 13.81 8.33
C CYS A 157 1.13 12.49 7.61
N TYR A 158 1.62 11.36 8.11
CA TYR A 158 1.48 10.04 7.51
C TYR A 158 0.72 9.09 8.42
N GLY A 159 0.10 8.07 7.82
CA GLY A 159 -0.49 6.96 8.53
C GLY A 159 -0.46 5.68 7.70
N SER A 160 -0.13 4.57 8.37
CA SER A 160 -0.11 3.24 7.77
C SER A 160 -1.51 2.74 7.44
N ALA A 161 -1.77 2.48 6.16
CA ALA A 161 -3.03 1.89 5.74
C ALA A 161 -3.08 0.39 6.07
N SER A 162 -4.26 -0.07 6.50
CA SER A 162 -4.49 -1.46 6.87
C SER A 162 -5.88 -1.94 6.46
N ALA A 163 -6.02 -3.26 6.45
CA ALA A 163 -7.25 -3.98 6.15
C ALA A 163 -7.44 -5.13 7.14
N PHE A 164 -8.67 -5.61 7.21
CA PHE A 164 -9.12 -6.55 8.24
C PHE A 164 -9.69 -7.81 7.60
N LEU A 165 -9.39 -8.95 8.20
CA LEU A 165 -10.11 -10.19 7.95
C LEU A 165 -11.54 -10.06 8.52
N PRO A 166 -12.56 -10.60 7.84
CA PRO A 166 -13.89 -10.65 8.40
C PRO A 166 -13.89 -11.48 9.70
N PRO A 167 -14.81 -11.20 10.64
CA PRO A 167 -15.02 -12.07 11.79
C PRO A 167 -15.27 -13.51 11.32
N ARG A 168 -14.74 -14.50 12.03
CA ARG A 168 -15.15 -15.89 11.79
C ARG A 168 -16.65 -15.98 12.09
N THR A 169 -17.46 -16.20 11.07
CA THR A 169 -18.82 -16.72 11.26
C THR A 169 -18.68 -18.15 11.76
N THR A 170 -18.90 -18.34 13.06
CA THR A 170 -19.08 -19.66 13.70
C THR A 170 -20.40 -20.27 13.31
#